data_AF-A0A498CHU5-F1
#
_entry.id   AF-A0A498CHU5-F1
#
_cell.length_a   1.000
_cell.length_b   1.000
_cell.length_c   1.000
_cell.angle_alpha   90.00
_cell.angle_beta   90.00
_cell.angle_gamma   90.00
#
_symmetry.space_group_name_H-M   'P 1'
#
loop_
_entity.id
_entity.type
_entity.pdbx_description
1 polymer ?
#
loop_
_entity_poly.entity_id
_entity_poly.type
_entity_poly.pdbx_seq_one_letter_code
_entity_poly.pdbx_strand_id
1 'polypeptide(L)'
;MTAAPAQHPVELKAWAADVAAVASTRDRECFMRIYDHFMPRLCRYLNGLGAPHGVAEDLAQEVLLKLWNRADLYDPMRSSLGTWLYRVARNLHIDRVRREHIWVHAHDVVEQAAEQDDGRGSLAELHTEHVRLKQRLDELSATQARLIRMSYFEAKTHAEIANELNMPLGTVKSHIRRAFLQLQALMGEQR
;
A
#
# COMPACT_ATOMS: atom_id res chain seq x y z
N MET A 1 20.41 -7.26 14.35
CA MET A 1 20.76 -5.84 14.14
C MET A 1 20.59 -5.55 12.66
N THR A 2 19.40 -5.11 12.25
CA THR A 2 19.17 -4.57 10.90
C THR A 2 18.26 -3.38 11.09
N ALA A 3 18.87 -2.20 11.20
CA ALA A 3 18.18 -0.94 11.38
C ALA A 3 17.28 -0.68 10.17
N ALA A 4 15.99 -0.45 10.40
CA ALA A 4 15.14 0.17 9.41
C ALA A 4 15.69 1.59 9.15
N PRO A 5 15.96 1.97 7.89
CA PRO A 5 16.52 3.29 7.63
C PRO A 5 15.45 4.34 7.93
N ALA A 6 15.76 5.20 8.89
CA ALA A 6 15.04 6.43 9.13
C ALA A 6 15.01 7.24 7.83
N GLN A 7 13.82 7.48 7.29
CA GLN A 7 13.65 8.33 6.10
C GLN A 7 14.10 9.75 6.47
N HIS A 8 15.28 10.14 6.01
CA HIS A 8 15.89 11.42 6.34
C HIS A 8 15.21 12.58 5.59
N PRO A 9 15.11 13.79 6.19
CA PRO A 9 14.59 15.00 5.53
C PRO A 9 15.28 15.38 4.21
N VAL A 10 16.47 14.83 3.96
CA VAL A 10 17.26 14.99 2.72
C VAL A 10 16.64 14.19 1.56
N GLU A 11 16.05 13.02 1.80
CA GLU A 11 15.38 12.22 0.76
C GLU A 11 14.12 12.90 0.22
N LEU A 12 13.38 13.62 1.08
CA LEU A 12 12.16 14.34 0.70
C LEU A 12 12.42 15.46 -0.33
N LYS A 13 13.54 16.17 -0.20
CA LYS A 13 13.93 17.22 -1.16
C LYS A 13 14.48 16.66 -2.47
N ALA A 14 15.14 15.50 -2.44
CA ALA A 14 15.71 14.88 -3.64
C ALA A 14 14.62 14.40 -4.60
N TRP A 15 13.58 13.71 -4.09
CA TRP A 15 12.54 13.15 -4.96
C TRP A 15 11.63 14.20 -5.59
N ALA A 16 11.38 15.32 -4.91
CA ALA A 16 10.54 16.37 -5.47
C ALA A 16 11.15 16.99 -6.73
N ALA A 17 12.49 17.17 -6.74
CA ALA A 17 13.21 17.66 -7.92
C ALA A 17 13.18 16.64 -9.06
N ASP A 18 13.43 15.36 -8.75
CA ASP A 18 13.38 14.28 -9.74
C ASP A 18 11.98 14.18 -10.38
N VAL A 19 10.91 14.25 -9.60
CA VAL A 19 9.54 14.22 -10.12
C VAL A 19 9.21 15.47 -10.94
N ALA A 20 9.70 16.65 -10.54
CA ALA A 20 9.51 17.88 -11.32
C ALA A 20 10.21 17.80 -12.69
N ALA A 21 11.40 17.21 -12.75
CA ALA A 21 12.10 16.95 -14.01
C ALA A 21 11.32 15.94 -14.89
N VAL A 22 10.81 14.85 -14.29
CA VAL A 22 9.94 13.90 -15.01
C VAL A 22 8.68 14.59 -15.56
N ALA A 23 8.03 15.46 -14.77
CA ALA A 23 6.82 16.15 -15.16
C ALA A 23 7.04 17.16 -16.31
N SER A 24 8.16 17.90 -16.28
CA SER A 24 8.44 19.00 -17.21
C SER A 24 9.11 18.54 -18.50
N THR A 25 10.09 17.64 -18.42
CA THR A 25 10.94 17.27 -19.56
C THR A 25 10.93 15.79 -19.89
N ARG A 26 10.16 14.96 -19.14
CA ARG A 26 10.22 13.50 -19.24
C ARG A 26 11.65 12.99 -19.06
N ASP A 27 12.35 13.55 -18.08
CA ASP A 27 13.71 13.17 -17.76
C ASP A 27 13.80 11.68 -17.37
N ARG A 28 14.46 10.90 -18.23
CA ARG A 28 14.59 9.45 -18.06
C ARG A 28 15.52 9.09 -16.91
N GLU A 29 16.58 9.86 -16.66
CA GLU A 29 17.54 9.56 -15.58
C GLU A 29 16.90 9.78 -14.21
N CYS A 30 16.16 10.88 -14.06
CA CYS A 30 15.37 11.17 -12.87
C CYS A 30 14.33 10.07 -12.63
N PHE A 31 13.64 9.63 -13.68
CA PHE A 31 12.69 8.53 -13.57
C PHE A 31 13.37 7.22 -13.16
N MET A 32 14.52 6.87 -13.76
CA MET A 32 15.23 5.63 -13.44
C MET A 32 15.70 5.60 -11.98
N ARG A 33 16.15 6.72 -11.41
CA ARG A 33 16.48 6.80 -9.98
C ARG A 33 15.28 6.47 -9.08
N ILE A 34 14.11 7.00 -9.43
CA ILE A 34 12.85 6.70 -8.72
C ILE A 34 12.49 5.23 -8.92
N TYR A 35 12.56 4.72 -10.15
CA TYR A 35 12.26 3.33 -10.49
C TYR A 35 13.10 2.36 -9.67
N ASP A 36 14.43 2.50 -9.71
CA ASP A 36 15.37 1.60 -9.03
C ASP A 36 15.17 1.63 -7.51
N HIS A 37 14.79 2.79 -6.97
CA HIS A 37 14.46 2.92 -5.55
C HIS A 37 13.11 2.28 -5.20
N PHE A 38 12.04 2.61 -5.91
CA PHE A 38 10.68 2.27 -5.47
C PHE A 38 10.18 0.92 -5.99
N MET A 39 10.65 0.42 -7.14
CA MET A 39 10.20 -0.86 -7.70
C MET A 39 10.30 -2.02 -6.68
N PRO A 40 11.48 -2.38 -6.15
CA PRO A 40 11.59 -3.51 -5.22
C PRO A 40 10.81 -3.29 -3.91
N ARG A 41 10.62 -2.02 -3.49
CA ARG A 41 9.87 -1.66 -2.28
C ARG A 41 8.36 -1.78 -2.49
N LEU A 42 7.87 -1.38 -3.65
CA LEU A 42 6.47 -1.54 -4.05
C LEU A 42 6.10 -3.01 -4.19
N CYS A 43 6.93 -3.83 -4.84
CA CYS A 43 6.69 -5.27 -4.93
C CYS A 43 6.60 -5.90 -3.53
N ARG A 44 7.55 -5.60 -2.65
CA ARG A 44 7.53 -6.11 -1.26
C ARG A 44 6.27 -5.67 -0.51
N TYR A 45 5.89 -4.41 -0.63
CA TYR A 45 4.67 -3.88 -0.02
C TYR A 45 3.42 -4.60 -0.52
N LEU A 46 3.28 -4.76 -1.83
CA LEU A 46 2.13 -5.43 -2.45
C LEU A 46 2.05 -6.92 -2.11
N ASN A 47 3.20 -7.61 -2.04
CA ASN A 47 3.27 -8.99 -1.54
C ASN A 47 2.81 -9.08 -0.07
N GLY A 48 3.20 -8.11 0.77
CA GLY A 48 2.71 -8.01 2.16
C GLY A 48 1.20 -7.75 2.25
N LEU A 49 0.58 -7.16 1.22
CA LEU A 49 -0.88 -7.03 1.10
C LEU A 49 -1.56 -8.29 0.53
N GLY A 50 -0.81 -9.38 0.31
CA GLY A 50 -1.33 -10.65 -0.19
C GLY A 50 -1.40 -10.77 -1.71
N ALA A 51 -0.83 -9.85 -2.48
CA ALA A 51 -0.71 -10.04 -3.93
C ALA A 51 0.31 -11.16 -4.25
N PRO A 52 0.02 -12.08 -5.18
CA PRO A 52 1.01 -13.01 -5.70
C PRO A 52 2.19 -12.28 -6.34
N HIS A 53 3.38 -12.89 -6.33
CA HIS A 53 4.63 -12.23 -6.75
C HIS A 53 4.55 -11.56 -8.14
N GLY A 54 4.09 -12.27 -9.17
CA GLY A 54 3.95 -11.68 -10.52
C GLY A 54 2.93 -10.55 -10.56
N VAL A 55 1.84 -10.66 -9.81
CA VAL A 55 0.83 -9.59 -9.71
C VAL A 55 1.40 -8.36 -9.00
N ALA A 56 2.20 -8.55 -7.96
CA ALA A 56 2.84 -7.45 -7.26
C ALA A 56 3.81 -6.68 -8.16
N GLU A 57 4.56 -7.38 -9.01
CA GLU A 57 5.44 -6.76 -10.00
C GLU A 57 4.65 -5.95 -11.05
N ASP A 58 3.60 -6.53 -11.61
CA ASP A 58 2.75 -5.85 -12.60
C ASP A 58 2.12 -4.58 -12.02
N LEU A 59 1.58 -4.67 -10.79
CA LEU A 59 1.00 -3.53 -10.09
C LEU A 59 2.06 -2.46 -9.77
N ALA A 60 3.25 -2.86 -9.33
CA ALA A 60 4.35 -1.92 -9.07
C ALA A 60 4.80 -1.21 -10.35
N GLN A 61 4.89 -1.92 -11.48
CA GLN A 61 5.13 -1.33 -12.78
C GLN A 61 4.03 -0.34 -13.17
N GLU A 62 2.75 -0.68 -12.97
CA GLU A 62 1.65 0.23 -13.26
C GLU A 62 1.73 1.52 -12.41
N VAL A 63 2.11 1.43 -11.14
CA VAL A 63 2.33 2.59 -10.27
C VAL A 63 3.40 3.52 -10.84
N LEU A 64 4.55 2.97 -11.25
CA LEU A 64 5.66 3.75 -11.79
C LEU A 64 5.34 4.30 -13.19
N LEU A 65 4.60 3.56 -14.01
CA LEU A 65 4.08 4.07 -15.29
C LEU A 65 3.10 5.23 -15.08
N LYS A 66 2.25 5.18 -14.05
CA LYS A 66 1.39 6.31 -13.68
C LYS A 66 2.20 7.52 -13.26
N LEU A 67 3.28 7.32 -12.49
CA LEU A 67 4.20 8.41 -12.17
C LEU A 67 4.82 9.01 -13.45
N TRP A 68 5.37 8.18 -14.34
CA TRP A 68 5.94 8.64 -15.60
C TRP A 68 4.92 9.47 -16.39
N ASN A 69 3.69 8.98 -16.51
CA ASN A 69 2.66 9.59 -17.34
C ASN A 69 2.00 10.81 -16.72
N ARG A 70 1.92 10.87 -15.39
CA ARG A 70 1.13 11.86 -14.64
C ARG A 70 1.87 12.39 -13.41
N ALA A 71 3.17 12.66 -13.57
CA ALA A 71 4.01 13.25 -12.53
C ALA A 71 3.50 14.62 -12.07
N ASP A 72 2.78 15.35 -12.93
CA ASP A 72 2.10 16.61 -12.63
C ASP A 72 1.04 16.49 -11.51
N LEU A 73 0.51 15.29 -11.26
CA LEU A 73 -0.45 15.05 -10.18
C LEU A 73 0.22 14.92 -8.79
N TYR A 74 1.55 14.86 -8.73
CA TYR A 74 2.28 14.84 -7.48
C TYR A 74 2.47 16.26 -6.94
N ASP A 75 2.00 16.48 -5.71
CA ASP A 75 2.19 17.73 -4.98
C ASP A 75 3.08 17.48 -3.74
N PRO A 76 4.33 17.98 -3.74
CA PRO A 76 5.26 17.77 -2.64
C PRO A 76 4.83 18.49 -1.35
N MET A 77 3.92 19.47 -1.41
CA MET A 77 3.36 20.11 -0.22
C MET A 77 2.29 19.26 0.46
N ARG A 78 1.65 18.34 -0.27
CA ARG A 78 0.61 17.45 0.28
C ARG A 78 1.13 16.16 0.86
N SER A 79 2.19 15.59 0.27
CA SER A 79 2.74 14.30 0.70
C SER A 79 4.15 14.04 0.15
N SER A 80 4.90 13.15 0.80
CA SER A 80 6.12 12.59 0.21
C SER A 80 5.81 11.73 -1.02
N LEU A 81 6.77 11.61 -1.95
CA LEU A 81 6.62 10.75 -3.13
C LEU A 81 6.28 9.31 -2.74
N GLY A 82 6.99 8.74 -1.76
CA GLY A 82 6.71 7.39 -1.27
C GLY A 82 5.26 7.23 -0.79
N THR A 83 4.75 8.19 -0.02
CA THR A 83 3.35 8.17 0.45
C THR A 83 2.37 8.16 -0.72
N TRP A 84 2.63 8.97 -1.75
CA TRP A 84 1.80 9.02 -2.94
C TRP A 84 1.85 7.69 -3.71
N LEU A 85 3.04 7.13 -3.93
CA LEU A 85 3.24 5.86 -4.65
C LEU A 85 2.55 4.69 -3.94
N TYR A 86 2.75 4.53 -2.62
CA TYR A 86 2.08 3.46 -1.87
C TYR A 86 0.56 3.60 -1.85
N ARG A 87 0.04 4.84 -1.83
CA ARG A 87 -1.40 5.08 -1.96
C ARG A 87 -1.93 4.63 -3.32
N VAL A 88 -1.21 4.94 -4.41
CA VAL A 88 -1.58 4.48 -5.76
C VAL A 88 -1.52 2.95 -5.84
N ALA A 89 -0.44 2.35 -5.33
CA ALA A 89 -0.24 0.90 -5.30
C ALA A 89 -1.39 0.18 -4.58
N ARG A 90 -1.75 0.66 -3.39
CA ARG A 90 -2.87 0.12 -2.61
C ARG A 90 -4.19 0.21 -3.38
N ASN A 91 -4.47 1.35 -4.01
CA ASN A 91 -5.71 1.51 -4.78
C ASN A 91 -5.78 0.52 -5.94
N LEU A 92 -4.68 0.33 -6.67
CA LEU A 92 -4.63 -0.64 -7.77
C LEU A 92 -4.79 -2.08 -7.29
N HIS A 93 -4.17 -2.44 -6.16
CA HIS A 93 -4.36 -3.74 -5.53
C HIS A 93 -5.83 -4.00 -5.19
N ILE A 94 -6.47 -3.03 -4.53
CA ILE A 94 -7.90 -3.12 -4.18
C ILE A 94 -8.75 -3.26 -5.44
N ASP A 95 -8.52 -2.42 -6.45
CA ASP A 95 -9.28 -2.46 -7.69
C ASP A 95 -9.12 -3.81 -8.40
N ARG A 96 -7.93 -4.43 -8.34
CA ARG A 96 -7.69 -5.77 -8.89
C ARG A 96 -8.42 -6.85 -8.09
N VAL A 97 -8.26 -6.89 -6.78
CA VAL A 97 -8.98 -7.83 -5.90
C VAL A 97 -10.49 -7.75 -6.13
N ARG A 98 -11.03 -6.54 -6.31
CA ARG A 98 -12.46 -6.35 -6.62
C ARG A 98 -12.84 -6.90 -7.99
N ARG A 99 -12.03 -6.70 -9.03
CA ARG A 99 -12.26 -7.32 -10.34
C ARG A 99 -12.25 -8.83 -10.21
N GLU A 100 -11.27 -9.40 -9.52
CA GLU A 100 -11.22 -10.85 -9.28
C GLU A 100 -12.45 -11.36 -8.54
N HIS A 101 -12.90 -10.69 -7.47
CA HIS A 101 -14.14 -11.08 -6.77
C HIS A 101 -15.39 -10.98 -7.64
N ILE A 102 -15.51 -9.95 -8.50
CA ILE A 102 -16.63 -9.85 -9.45
C ILE A 102 -16.56 -10.96 -10.50
N TRP A 103 -15.37 -11.27 -11.00
CA TRP A 103 -15.15 -12.36 -11.95
C TRP A 103 -15.40 -13.74 -11.33
N VAL A 104 -14.99 -13.96 -10.08
CA VAL A 104 -15.25 -15.18 -9.31
C VAL A 104 -16.74 -15.33 -9.03
N HIS A 105 -17.45 -14.27 -8.61
CA HIS A 105 -18.92 -14.36 -8.47
C HIS A 105 -19.68 -14.52 -9.79
N ALA A 106 -19.11 -14.07 -10.91
CA ALA A 106 -19.65 -14.36 -12.23
C ALA A 106 -19.32 -15.80 -12.70
N HIS A 107 -18.18 -16.36 -12.27
CA HIS A 107 -17.76 -17.76 -12.54
C HIS A 107 -18.31 -18.78 -11.55
N ASP A 108 -18.73 -18.39 -10.34
CA ASP A 108 -19.38 -19.28 -9.34
C ASP A 108 -20.75 -19.79 -9.85
N VAL A 109 -21.31 -19.16 -10.88
CA VAL A 109 -22.49 -19.66 -11.62
C VAL A 109 -22.10 -20.74 -12.64
N VAL A 110 -20.81 -20.94 -12.91
CA VAL A 110 -20.31 -21.76 -14.03
C VAL A 110 -19.29 -22.84 -13.62
N GLU A 111 -18.54 -22.72 -12.52
CA GLU A 111 -17.34 -23.56 -12.31
C GLU A 111 -17.27 -24.24 -10.94
N GLN A 112 -18.17 -25.21 -10.72
CA GLN A 112 -17.87 -26.36 -9.83
C GLN A 112 -16.83 -27.27 -10.51
N ALA A 113 -15.54 -26.90 -10.55
CA ALA A 113 -14.44 -27.83 -10.83
C ALA A 113 -13.07 -27.16 -10.69
N ALA A 114 -12.13 -27.96 -10.17
CA ALA A 114 -10.67 -27.84 -10.22
C ALA A 114 -9.95 -27.27 -8.99
N GLU A 115 -9.19 -28.19 -8.40
CA GLU A 115 -8.36 -28.11 -7.21
C GLU A 115 -7.01 -27.42 -7.44
N GLN A 116 -6.52 -26.80 -6.37
CA GLN A 116 -5.14 -26.72 -5.85
C GLN A 116 -4.00 -26.26 -6.78
N ASP A 117 -3.31 -25.19 -6.35
CA ASP A 117 -1.86 -25.05 -6.57
C ASP A 117 -1.16 -24.41 -5.36
N ASP A 118 0.01 -24.97 -5.03
CA ASP A 118 0.77 -24.87 -3.77
C ASP A 118 2.01 -23.99 -3.99
N GLY A 119 1.94 -22.71 -3.58
CA GLY A 119 3.01 -21.72 -3.74
C GLY A 119 3.78 -21.46 -2.45
N ARG A 120 4.60 -22.41 -1.99
CA ARG A 120 5.46 -22.27 -0.80
C ARG A 120 6.73 -21.47 -1.11
N GLY A 121 6.78 -20.20 -0.71
CA GLY A 121 7.98 -19.35 -0.72
C GLY A 121 8.00 -18.33 0.43
N SER A 122 8.89 -18.55 1.40
CA SER A 122 9.25 -17.68 2.54
C SER A 122 8.11 -17.11 3.42
N LEU A 123 7.37 -18.00 4.09
CA LEU A 123 6.31 -17.61 5.02
C LEU A 123 6.83 -17.06 6.37
N ALA A 124 8.06 -17.36 6.77
CA ALA A 124 8.51 -17.17 8.16
C ALA A 124 8.82 -15.70 8.54
N GLU A 125 9.39 -14.92 7.62
CA GLU A 125 9.76 -13.52 7.89
C GLU A 125 8.54 -12.58 7.80
N LEU A 126 7.67 -12.79 6.81
CA LEU A 126 6.40 -12.05 6.65
C LEU A 126 5.42 -12.37 7.80
N HIS A 127 5.37 -13.62 8.27
CA HIS A 127 4.54 -13.98 9.42
C HIS A 127 4.98 -13.25 10.70
N THR A 128 6.28 -13.00 10.86
CA THR A 128 6.81 -12.32 12.05
C THR A 128 6.43 -10.83 12.09
N GLU A 129 6.47 -10.14 10.94
CA GLU A 129 5.99 -8.74 10.84
C GLU A 129 4.47 -8.64 10.94
N HIS A 130 3.72 -9.56 10.31
CA HIS A 130 2.27 -9.63 10.41
C HIS A 130 1.79 -9.91 11.84
N VAL A 131 2.45 -10.80 12.57
CA VAL A 131 2.15 -11.07 13.99
C VAL A 131 2.47 -9.87 14.87
N ARG A 132 3.59 -9.17 14.64
CA ARG A 132 3.92 -7.93 15.37
C ARG A 132 2.91 -6.81 15.11
N LEU A 133 2.47 -6.63 13.86
CA LEU A 133 1.44 -5.66 13.54
C LEU A 133 0.11 -6.04 14.21
N LYS A 134 -0.25 -7.33 14.20
CA LYS A 134 -1.46 -7.83 14.88
C LYS A 134 -1.43 -7.60 16.39
N GLN A 135 -0.29 -7.82 17.04
CA GLN A 135 -0.10 -7.55 18.47
C GLN A 135 -0.18 -6.05 18.79
N ARG A 136 0.35 -5.19 17.92
CA ARG A 136 0.30 -3.73 18.07
C ARG A 136 -1.07 -3.14 17.77
N LEU A 137 -1.90 -3.82 16.99
CA LEU A 137 -3.30 -3.42 16.74
C LEU A 137 -4.16 -3.54 18.02
N ASP A 138 -3.77 -4.38 18.98
CA ASP A 138 -4.47 -4.51 20.27
C ASP A 138 -4.26 -3.27 21.17
N GLU A 139 -3.25 -2.45 20.87
CA GLU A 139 -2.99 -1.17 21.58
C GLU A 139 -3.84 0.00 21.03
N LEU A 140 -4.57 -0.22 19.94
CA LEU A 140 -5.53 0.74 19.40
C LEU A 140 -6.90 0.57 20.04
N SER A 141 -7.72 1.63 20.02
CA SER A 141 -9.13 1.47 20.36
C SER A 141 -9.80 0.45 19.43
N ALA A 142 -10.77 -0.31 19.93
CA ALA A 142 -11.46 -1.34 19.16
C ALA A 142 -12.00 -0.82 17.80
N THR A 143 -12.50 0.43 17.78
CA THR A 143 -12.94 1.11 16.57
C THR A 143 -11.79 1.35 15.59
N GLN A 144 -10.65 1.85 16.05
CA GLN A 144 -9.47 2.06 15.20
C GLN A 144 -8.89 0.74 14.68
N ALA A 145 -8.76 -0.27 15.54
CA ALA A 145 -8.29 -1.59 15.15
C ALA A 145 -9.22 -2.23 14.10
N ARG A 146 -10.55 -2.11 14.26
CA ARG A 146 -11.53 -2.59 13.28
C ARG A 146 -11.40 -1.87 11.95
N LEU A 147 -11.30 -0.54 11.96
CA LEU A 147 -11.14 0.26 10.75
C LEU A 147 -9.85 -0.06 10.00
N ILE A 148 -8.74 -0.26 10.73
CA ILE A 148 -7.48 -0.69 10.14
C ILE A 148 -7.60 -2.11 9.58
N ARG A 149 -8.27 -3.03 10.28
CA ARG A 149 -8.46 -4.39 9.76
C ARG A 149 -9.25 -4.42 8.46
N MET A 150 -10.39 -3.72 8.41
CA MET A 150 -11.21 -3.63 7.21
C MET A 150 -10.44 -2.97 6.05
N SER A 151 -9.64 -1.94 6.35
CA SER A 151 -8.85 -1.25 5.34
C SER A 151 -7.66 -2.07 4.85
N TYR A 152 -6.95 -2.74 5.75
CA TYR A 152 -5.65 -3.37 5.46
C TYR A 152 -5.76 -4.85 5.11
N PHE A 153 -6.55 -5.62 5.87
CA PHE A 153 -6.69 -7.07 5.65
C PHE A 153 -7.87 -7.43 4.76
N GLU A 154 -8.98 -6.67 4.83
CA GLU A 154 -10.16 -6.93 3.99
C GLU A 154 -10.15 -6.10 2.70
N ALA A 155 -9.09 -5.32 2.45
CA ALA A 155 -8.92 -4.49 1.26
C ALA A 155 -10.09 -3.51 0.98
N LYS A 156 -10.89 -3.15 2.00
CA LYS A 156 -12.03 -2.23 1.83
C LYS A 156 -11.55 -0.79 1.64
N THR A 157 -12.25 -0.06 0.78
CA THR A 157 -12.09 1.39 0.64
C THR A 157 -12.68 2.11 1.86
N HIS A 158 -12.21 3.33 2.13
CA HIS A 158 -12.77 4.12 3.23
C HIS A 158 -14.27 4.44 3.03
N ALA A 159 -14.74 4.48 1.79
CA ALA A 159 -16.16 4.68 1.48
C ALA A 159 -16.99 3.43 1.80
N GLU A 160 -16.49 2.24 1.50
CA GLU A 160 -17.17 0.99 1.87
C GLU A 160 -17.24 0.81 3.37
N ILE A 161 -16.13 1.09 4.07
CA ILE A 161 -16.09 1.05 5.53
C ILE A 161 -17.08 2.07 6.12
N ALA A 162 -17.19 3.26 5.53
CA ALA A 162 -18.16 4.27 5.93
C ALA A 162 -19.60 3.77 5.76
N ASN A 163 -19.91 3.16 4.62
CA ASN A 163 -21.25 2.62 4.34
C ASN A 163 -21.58 1.42 5.25
N GLU A 164 -20.67 0.46 5.38
CA GLU A 164 -20.88 -0.78 6.14
C GLU A 164 -21.01 -0.52 7.64
N LEU A 165 -20.27 0.45 8.16
CA LEU A 165 -20.34 0.83 9.58
C LEU A 165 -21.32 1.98 9.85
N ASN A 166 -22.03 2.45 8.81
CA ASN A 166 -22.92 3.60 8.85
C ASN A 166 -22.28 4.83 9.52
N MET A 167 -21.02 5.11 9.18
CA MET A 167 -20.22 6.20 9.71
C MET A 167 -19.92 7.25 8.62
N PRO A 168 -19.82 8.55 8.96
CA PRO A 168 -19.38 9.55 8.00
C PRO A 168 -17.98 9.24 7.44
N LEU A 169 -17.77 9.41 6.14
CA LEU A 169 -16.47 9.18 5.48
C LEU A 169 -15.33 10.00 6.12
N GLY A 170 -15.63 11.22 6.57
CA GLY A 170 -14.68 12.06 7.30
C GLY A 170 -14.23 11.43 8.62
N THR A 171 -15.16 10.81 9.35
CA THR A 171 -14.90 10.09 10.60
C THR A 171 -14.00 8.87 10.36
N VAL A 172 -14.32 8.06 9.35
CA VAL A 172 -13.49 6.90 8.96
C VAL A 172 -12.07 7.34 8.62
N LYS A 173 -11.90 8.35 7.76
CA LYS A 173 -10.58 8.89 7.40
C LYS A 173 -9.81 9.43 8.61
N SER A 174 -10.48 10.16 9.50
CA SER A 174 -9.87 10.71 10.72
C SER A 174 -9.44 9.61 11.70
N HIS A 175 -10.27 8.59 11.93
CA HIS A 175 -9.93 7.47 12.80
C HIS A 175 -8.76 6.65 12.24
N ILE A 176 -8.77 6.33 10.95
CA ILE A 176 -7.67 5.61 10.29
C ILE A 176 -6.38 6.43 10.35
N ARG A 177 -6.43 7.73 10.08
CA ARG A 177 -5.25 8.61 10.20
C ARG A 177 -4.68 8.61 11.62
N ARG A 178 -5.53 8.75 12.64
CA ARG A 178 -5.10 8.71 14.05
C ARG A 178 -4.52 7.36 14.44
N ALA A 179 -5.14 6.27 13.99
CA ALA A 179 -4.63 4.92 14.19
C ALA A 179 -3.22 4.73 13.58
N PHE A 180 -3.01 5.22 12.37
CA PHE A 180 -1.68 5.20 11.72
C PHE A 180 -0.62 6.00 12.48
N LEU A 181 -0.96 7.22 12.94
CA LEU A 181 -0.04 8.04 13.74
C LEU A 181 0.32 7.36 15.06
N GLN A 182 -0.64 6.72 15.71
CA GLN A 182 -0.41 5.98 16.95
C GLN A 182 0.46 4.75 16.70
N LEU A 183 0.19 3.96 15.66
CA LEU A 183 1.05 2.84 15.27
C LEU A 183 2.48 3.29 14.93
N GLN A 184 2.65 4.43 14.25
CA GLN A 184 3.96 5.02 13.99
C GLN A 184 4.71 5.41 15.27
N ALA A 185 4.02 6.03 16.24
CA ALA A 185 4.62 6.38 17.53
C ALA A 185 5.09 5.12 18.28
N LEU A 186 4.25 4.09 18.35
CA LEU A 186 4.59 2.81 18.99
C LEU A 186 5.79 2.12 18.32
N MET A 187 5.91 2.23 17.00
CA MET A 187 7.08 1.71 16.27
C MET A 187 8.33 2.59 16.43
N GLY A 188 8.17 3.89 16.71
CA GLY A 188 9.26 4.84 16.95
C GLY A 188 9.84 4.80 18.36
N GLU A 189 9.14 4.20 19.34
CA GLU A 189 9.59 4.05 20.73
C GLU A 189 10.57 2.88 20.95
N GLN A 190 10.92 2.11 19.91
CA GLN A 190 12.07 1.21 19.97
C GLN A 190 13.35 1.97 19.57
N ARG A 191 13.89 2.75 20.50
CA ARG A 191 15.30 3.19 20.47
C ARG A 191 16.05 2.62 21.65
#